data_AF-N6YN11-F1
#
_entry.id   AF-N6YN11-F1
#
_cell.length_a   1.000
_cell.length_b   1.000
_cell.length_c   1.000
_cell.angle_alpha   90.00
_cell.angle_beta   90.00
_cell.angle_gamma   90.00
#
_symmetry.space_group_name_H-M   'P 1'
#
loop_
_entity.id
_entity.type
_entity.pdbx_description
1 polymer ?
#
loop_
_entity_poly.entity_id
_entity_poly.type
_entity_poly.pdbx_seq_one_letter_code
_entity_poly.pdbx_strand_id
1 'polypeptide(L)'
;CEGAAGARRCPEDASMTVAEAFAAERERLLALPEAPFPTDELRAVSAGKTPYVRFDLNDYSIPHTHVRRPLTVCADPLRVRILD
;
A
#
# COMPACT_ATOMS: atom_id res chain seq x y z
N CYS A 1 16.23 -6.99 5.29
CA CYS A 1 17.51 -6.29 5.54
C CYS A 1 18.52 -6.65 4.45
N GLU A 2 18.22 -6.31 3.20
CA GLU A 2 19.09 -6.71 2.08
C GLU A 2 20.02 -5.57 1.64
N GLY A 3 21.11 -5.94 0.97
CA GLY A 3 22.09 -4.99 0.44
C GLY A 3 22.94 -4.30 1.51
N ALA A 4 23.40 -3.09 1.21
CA ALA A 4 24.38 -2.36 2.02
C ALA A 4 23.94 -2.12 3.48
N ALA A 5 22.64 -1.91 3.71
CA ALA A 5 22.09 -1.69 5.05
C ALA A 5 22.17 -2.94 5.95
N GLY A 6 22.08 -4.14 5.36
CA GLY A 6 22.22 -5.40 6.10
C GLY A 6 23.67 -5.73 6.44
N ALA A 7 24.61 -5.34 5.58
CA ALA A 7 26.05 -5.61 5.73
C ALA A 7 26.76 -4.74 6.78
N ARG A 8 26.13 -3.65 7.23
CA ARG A 8 26.68 -2.81 8.31
C ARG A 8 26.78 -3.61 9.61
N ARG A 9 27.77 -3.28 10.44
CA ARG A 9 27.89 -3.85 11.80
C ARG A 9 26.68 -3.46 12.63
N CYS A 10 26.20 -4.38 13.47
CA CYS A 10 25.11 -4.09 14.39
C CYS A 10 25.57 -3.01 15.39
N PRO A 11 24.79 -1.93 15.59
CA PRO A 11 25.17 -0.85 16.52
C PRO A 11 25.37 -1.31 17.97
N GLU A 12 24.61 -2.32 18.38
CA GLU A 12 24.60 -2.84 19.76
C GLU A 12 25.63 -3.95 19.98
N ASP A 13 25.97 -4.70 18.92
CA ASP A 13 27.02 -5.71 18.93
C ASP A 13 27.82 -5.65 17.63
N ALA A 14 28.97 -4.97 17.72
CA ALA A 14 29.87 -4.81 16.60
C ALA A 14 30.59 -6.12 16.21
N SER A 15 30.28 -7.29 16.76
CA SER A 15 30.80 -8.61 16.33
C SER A 15 30.04 -9.18 15.13
N MET A 16 28.79 -8.76 14.93
CA MET A 16 27.89 -9.26 13.87
C MET A 16 27.36 -8.13 12.98
N THR A 17 26.76 -8.52 11.87
CA THR A 17 26.06 -7.64 10.94
C THR A 17 24.59 -7.48 11.32
N VAL A 18 23.95 -6.43 10.82
CA VAL A 18 22.50 -6.22 11.02
C VAL A 18 21.67 -7.35 10.40
N ALA A 19 22.13 -7.94 9.29
CA ALA A 19 21.49 -9.10 8.69
C ALA A 19 21.56 -10.35 9.60
N GLU A 20 22.71 -10.61 10.23
CA GLU A 20 22.87 -11.73 11.18
C GLU A 20 22.02 -11.54 12.44
N ALA A 21 22.01 -10.32 13.00
CA ALA A 21 21.15 -10.00 14.14
C ALA A 21 19.66 -10.21 13.80
N PHE A 22 19.21 -9.73 12.63
CA PHE A 22 17.83 -9.95 12.16
C PHE A 22 17.51 -11.44 11.98
N ALA A 23 18.43 -12.23 11.42
CA ALA A 23 18.22 -13.67 11.24
C ALA A 23 18.09 -14.40 12.59
N ALA A 24 18.89 -14.01 13.59
CA ALA A 24 18.83 -14.59 14.93
C ALA A 24 17.54 -14.24 15.67
N GLU A 25 16.99 -13.05 15.46
CA GLU A 25 15.73 -12.62 16.09
C GLU A 25 14.48 -13.17 15.37
N ARG A 26 14.59 -13.48 14.07
CA ARG A 26 13.44 -13.82 13.20
C ARG A 26 12.49 -14.86 13.76
N GLU A 27 13.00 -15.88 14.47
CA GLU A 27 12.17 -16.94 15.07
C GLU A 27 11.33 -16.47 16.26
N ARG A 28 11.71 -15.36 16.89
CA ARG A 28 11.01 -14.74 18.04
C ARG A 28 10.03 -13.67 17.60
N LEU A 29 10.09 -13.24 16.33
CA LEU A 29 9.19 -12.25 15.76
C LEU A 29 7.80 -12.84 15.51
N LEU A 30 6.78 -11.98 15.59
CA LEU A 30 5.42 -12.36 15.21
C LEU A 30 5.36 -12.68 13.70
N ALA A 31 4.56 -13.68 13.36
CA ALA A 31 4.24 -13.97 11.96
C ALA A 31 3.56 -12.75 11.31
N LEU A 32 3.84 -12.54 10.03
CA LEU A 32 3.12 -11.52 9.26
C LEU A 32 1.63 -11.87 9.23
N PRO A 33 0.73 -10.87 9.41
CA PRO A 33 -0.69 -11.09 9.21
C PRO A 33 -0.98 -11.58 7.79
N GLU A 34 -1.99 -12.44 7.64
CA GLU A 34 -2.43 -12.95 6.34
C GLU A 34 -2.91 -11.80 5.43
N ALA A 35 -3.65 -10.86 6.00
CA ALA A 35 -4.05 -9.64 5.31
C ALA A 35 -2.97 -8.55 5.49
N PRO A 36 -2.46 -7.95 4.41
CA PRO A 36 -1.55 -6.81 4.53
C PRO A 36 -2.25 -5.65 5.23
N PHE A 37 -1.46 -4.78 5.85
CA PHE A 37 -2.00 -3.55 6.44
C PHE A 37 -2.65 -2.70 5.35
N PRO A 38 -3.89 -2.21 5.54
CA PRO A 38 -4.60 -1.45 4.51
C PRO A 38 -3.97 -0.07 4.36
N THR A 39 -3.14 0.11 3.33
CA THR A 39 -2.47 1.37 3.02
C THR A 39 -3.15 2.15 1.89
N ASP A 40 -4.22 1.62 1.32
CA ASP A 40 -4.96 2.28 0.23
C ASP A 40 -5.55 3.63 0.68
N GLU A 41 -5.40 4.66 -0.14
CA GLU A 41 -6.16 5.89 0.03
C GLU A 41 -7.62 5.64 -0.38
N LEU A 42 -8.53 5.86 0.56
CA LEU A 42 -9.96 5.78 0.32
C LEU A 42 -10.56 7.17 0.16
N ARG A 43 -11.24 7.40 -0.97
CA ARG A 43 -11.88 8.68 -1.26
C ARG A 43 -13.29 8.50 -1.82
N ALA A 44 -14.27 9.08 -1.13
CA ALA A 44 -15.63 9.16 -1.64
C ALA A 44 -15.69 10.10 -2.85
N VAL A 45 -16.25 9.62 -3.95
CA VAL A 45 -16.43 10.37 -5.20
C VAL A 45 -17.82 10.14 -5.76
N SER A 46 -18.23 10.99 -6.69
CA SER A 46 -19.40 10.73 -7.53
C SER A 46 -19.20 11.34 -8.89
N ALA A 47 -19.70 10.66 -9.92
CA ALA A 47 -19.77 11.20 -11.26
C ALA A 47 -21.10 11.94 -11.47
N GLY A 48 -21.06 13.04 -12.20
CA GLY A 48 -22.25 13.81 -12.58
C GLY A 48 -23.07 13.10 -13.67
N LYS A 49 -23.36 13.78 -14.78
CA LYS A 49 -24.01 13.16 -15.95
C LYS A 49 -23.03 12.35 -16.81
N THR A 50 -21.77 12.75 -16.82
CA THR A 50 -20.71 12.15 -17.61
C THR A 50 -20.01 11.04 -16.80
N PRO A 51 -19.64 9.91 -17.41
CA PRO A 51 -19.12 8.73 -16.71
C PRO A 51 -17.61 8.86 -16.39
N TYR A 52 -17.23 9.94 -15.72
CA TYR A 52 -15.87 10.20 -15.29
C TYR A 52 -15.82 10.60 -13.82
N VAL A 53 -14.88 10.04 -13.08
CA VAL A 53 -14.51 10.46 -11.73
C VAL A 53 -13.10 11.00 -11.74
N ARG A 54 -12.87 12.11 -11.03
CA ARG A 54 -11.55 12.73 -10.93
C ARG A 54 -10.87 12.32 -9.64
N PHE A 55 -9.66 11.78 -9.75
CA PHE A 55 -8.80 11.45 -8.62
C PHE A 55 -7.34 11.73 -8.99
N ASP A 56 -6.60 12.33 -8.08
CA ASP A 56 -5.19 12.71 -8.29
C ASP A 56 -4.93 13.37 -9.65
N LEU A 57 -5.75 14.38 -9.97
CA LEU A 57 -5.72 15.15 -11.23
C LEU A 57 -6.03 14.36 -12.52
N ASN A 58 -6.31 13.06 -12.42
CA ASN A 58 -6.65 12.18 -13.53
C ASN A 58 -8.16 11.93 -13.59
N ASP A 59 -8.70 11.77 -14.80
CA ASP A 59 -10.09 11.33 -15.03
C ASP A 59 -10.14 9.83 -15.33
N TYR A 60 -10.89 9.10 -14.53
CA TYR A 60 -11.11 7.66 -14.69
C TYR A 60 -12.51 7.40 -15.22
N SER A 61 -12.60 6.60 -16.28
CA SER A 61 -13.88 6.18 -16.86
C SER A 61 -14.57 5.17 -15.94
N ILE A 62 -15.88 5.32 -15.77
CA ILE A 62 -16.73 4.34 -15.06
C ILE A 62 -17.82 3.82 -15.99
N PRO A 63 -18.45 2.66 -15.72
CA PRO A 63 -19.62 2.26 -16.47
C PRO A 63 -20.75 3.30 -16.33
N HIS A 64 -21.47 3.58 -17.42
CA HIS A 64 -22.53 4.59 -17.43
C HIS A 64 -23.67 4.32 -16.42
N THR A 65 -23.80 3.08 -15.95
CA THR A 65 -24.74 2.66 -14.91
C THR A 65 -24.37 3.11 -13.50
N HIS A 66 -23.14 3.61 -13.30
CA HIS A 66 -22.60 4.06 -12.02
C HIS A 66 -22.52 5.60 -11.89
N VAL A 67 -23.08 6.34 -12.85
CA VAL A 67 -23.20 7.80 -12.74
C VAL A 67 -24.22 8.20 -11.68
N ARG A 68 -24.03 9.38 -11.07
CA ARG A 68 -24.93 9.93 -10.03
C ARG A 68 -25.12 9.00 -8.82
N ARG A 69 -24.17 8.10 -8.58
CA ARG A 69 -24.11 7.22 -7.41
C ARG A 69 -22.86 7.57 -6.59
N PRO A 70 -22.90 7.40 -5.26
CA PRO A 70 -21.68 7.45 -4.45
C PRO A 70 -20.80 6.26 -4.84
N LEU A 71 -19.52 6.53 -5.06
CA LEU A 71 -18.49 5.52 -5.33
C LEU A 71 -17.31 5.78 -4.41
N THR A 72 -16.47 4.77 -4.22
CA THR A 72 -15.23 4.88 -3.45
C THR A 72 -14.04 4.61 -4.34
N VAL A 73 -13.16 5.60 -4.46
CA VAL A 73 -11.80 5.37 -4.99
C VAL A 73 -10.99 4.68 -3.91
N CYS A 74 -10.30 3.62 -4.28
CA CYS A 74 -9.33 2.89 -3.48
C CYS A 74 -8.02 2.83 -4.26
N ALA A 75 -7.02 3.57 -3.81
CA ALA A 75 -5.79 3.79 -4.55
C ALA A 75 -4.53 3.42 -3.76
N ASP A 76 -3.62 2.72 -4.43
CA ASP A 76 -2.24 2.51 -4.03
C ASP A 76 -1.28 3.12 -5.08
N PRO A 77 0.04 3.20 -4.84
CA PRO A 77 0.98 3.82 -5.79
C PRO A 77 1.03 3.19 -7.20
N LEU A 78 0.49 1.98 -7.38
CA LEU A 78 0.52 1.22 -8.63
C LEU A 78 -0.87 1.09 -9.27
N ARG A 79 -1.95 1.28 -8.51
CA ARG A 79 -3.31 1.01 -8.98
C ARG A 79 -4.36 1.91 -8.36
N VAL A 80 -5.32 2.31 -9.19
CA VAL A 80 -6.57 2.94 -8.78
C VAL A 80 -7.74 1.99 -9.07
N ARG A 81 -8.59 1.76 -8.06
CA ARG A 81 -9.84 0.98 -8.16
C ARG A 81 -11.02 1.86 -7.78
N ILE A 82 -12.17 1.64 -8.42
CA ILE A 82 -13.41 2.35 -8.12
C ILE A 82 -14.44 1.30 -7.71
N LEU A 83 -14.95 1.43 -6.50
CA LEU A 83 -15.91 0.53 -5.85
C LEU A 83 -17.27 1.23 -5.73
N ASP A 84 -18.37 0.48 -5.79
CA ASP A 84 -19.74 1.00 -5.69
C ASP A 84 -20.41 0.78 -4.33
#